data_AF-X6HSG9-F1
#
_entry.id   AF-X6HSG9-F1
#
_cell.length_a   1.000
_cell.length_b   1.000
_cell.length_c   1.000
_cell.angle_alpha   90.00
_cell.angle_beta   90.00
_cell.angle_gamma   90.00
#
_symmetry.space_group_name_H-M   'P 1'
#
loop_
_entity.id
_entity.type
_entity.pdbx_description
1 polymer ?
#
loop_
_entity_poly.entity_id
_entity_poly.type
_entity_poly.pdbx_seq_one_letter_code
_entity_poly.pdbx_strand_id
1 'polypeptide(L)' 'MKAKSKQSGDIVWGCKAIAATINRTPGQTFHMLVKRQIPASKVGAIWVASRRRLLAHLAGEVGK' A
#
# COMPACT_ATOMS: atom_id res chain seq x y z
N MET A 1 -13.16 6.64 29.28
CA MET A 1 -13.22 6.04 27.93
C MET A 1 -12.03 6.58 27.12
N LYS A 2 -11.07 5.73 26.71
CA LYS A 2 -9.82 6.17 26.06
C LYS A 2 -10.08 6.53 24.60
N ALA A 3 -9.78 7.77 24.20
CA ALA A 3 -9.72 8.16 22.80
C ALA A 3 -8.61 7.36 22.09
N LYS A 4 -8.98 6.48 21.14
CA LYS A 4 -8.01 5.79 20.28
C LYS A 4 -7.37 6.82 19.35
N SER A 5 -6.07 7.04 19.53
CA SER A 5 -5.20 7.79 18.62
C SER A 5 -5.30 7.22 17.20
N LYS A 6 -5.85 8.00 16.27
CA LYS A 6 -6.14 7.55 14.91
C LYS A 6 -4.85 7.58 14.07
N GLN A 7 -4.32 6.38 13.79
CA GLN A 7 -3.71 5.98 12.51
C GLN A 7 -2.27 6.40 12.16
N SER A 8 -1.33 6.40 13.10
CA SER A 8 0.11 6.41 12.75
C SER A 8 0.66 5.07 12.21
N GLY A 9 -0.17 4.03 12.09
CA GLY A 9 0.26 2.67 11.71
C GLY A 9 -0.26 2.11 10.38
N ASP A 10 -0.99 2.87 9.56
CA ASP A 10 -1.54 2.35 8.29
C ASP A 10 -0.58 2.47 7.11
N ILE A 11 0.54 3.17 7.27
CA ILE A 11 1.49 3.41 6.19
C ILE A 11 2.51 2.27 6.11
N VAL A 12 2.61 1.68 4.93
CA VAL A 12 3.55 0.63 4.56
C VAL A 12 4.66 1.22 3.70
N TRP A 13 5.91 1.01 4.11
CA TRP A 13 7.10 1.55 3.45
C TRP A 13 7.90 0.45 2.75
N GLY A 14 8.25 0.72 1.49
CA GLY A 14 9.09 -0.13 0.67
C GLY A 14 8.32 -1.20 -0.11
N CYS A 15 8.84 -1.53 -1.29
CA CYS A 15 8.24 -2.53 -2.18
C CYS A 15 8.05 -3.89 -1.49
N LYS A 16 9.03 -4.34 -0.69
CA LYS A 16 8.97 -5.63 0.00
C LYS A 16 7.83 -5.71 1.03
N ALA A 17 7.60 -4.63 1.78
CA ALA A 17 6.52 -4.59 2.78
C ALA A 17 5.14 -4.49 2.11
N ILE A 18 5.05 -3.72 1.03
CA ILE A 18 3.83 -3.65 0.20
C ILE A 18 3.52 -5.04 -0.40
N ALA A 19 4.54 -5.72 -0.92
CA ALA A 19 4.41 -7.06 -1.49
C ALA A 19 3.91 -8.09 -0.46
N ALA A 20 4.46 -8.06 0.76
CA ALA A 20 3.99 -8.88 1.87
C ALA A 20 2.53 -8.58 2.25
N THR A 21 2.12 -7.32 2.15
CA THR A 21 0.75 -6.89 2.48
C THR A 21 -0.29 -7.45 1.49
N ILE A 22 0.07 -7.58 0.22
CA ILE A 22 -0.84 -8.04 -0.85
C ILE A 22 -0.60 -9.50 -1.26
N ASN A 23 0.26 -10.20 -0.51
CA ASN A 23 0.67 -11.58 -0.78
C ASN A 23 1.14 -11.79 -2.24
N ARG A 24 2.11 -10.98 -2.66
CA ARG A 24 2.77 -11.06 -3.99
C ARG A 24 4.28 -11.03 -3.85
N THR A 25 4.97 -11.39 -4.92
CA THR A 25 6.42 -11.27 -4.96
C THR A 25 6.85 -9.80 -5.08
N PRO A 26 8.04 -9.42 -4.58
CA PRO A 26 8.55 -8.06 -4.74
C PRO A 26 8.70 -7.62 -6.20
N GLY A 27 9.05 -8.53 -7.12
CA GLY A 27 9.17 -8.24 -8.55
C GLY A 27 7.83 -7.88 -9.19
N GLN A 28 6.79 -8.68 -8.95
CA GLN A 28 5.43 -8.38 -9.41
C GLN A 28 4.92 -7.06 -8.81
N THR A 29 5.14 -6.86 -7.52
CA THR A 29 4.72 -5.64 -6.82
C THR A 29 5.42 -4.41 -7.37
N PHE A 30 6.72 -4.49 -7.65
CA PHE A 30 7.47 -3.38 -8.26
C PHE A 30 6.91 -3.00 -9.63
N HIS A 31 6.61 -3.99 -10.47
CA HIS A 31 5.97 -3.75 -11.76
C HIS A 31 4.61 -3.05 -11.62
N MET A 32 3.80 -3.50 -10.67
CA MET A 32 2.49 -2.88 -10.36
C MET A 32 2.65 -1.44 -9.86
N LEU A 33 3.65 -1.17 -9.03
CA LEU A 33 3.98 0.16 -8.52
C LEU A 33 4.40 1.11 -9.65
N VAL A 34 5.32 0.68 -10.50
CA VAL A 34 5.80 1.47 -11.65
C VAL A 34 4.68 1.74 -12.66
N LYS A 35 3.82 0.74 -12.91
CA LYS A 35 2.63 0.88 -13.77
C LYS A 35 1.45 1.60 -13.11
N ARG A 36 1.58 2.03 -11.85
CA ARG A 36 0.50 2.69 -11.08
C ARG A 36 -0.80 1.87 -11.02
N GLN A 37 -0.70 0.55 -11.01
CA GLN A 37 -1.83 -0.37 -10.93
C GLN A 37 -2.38 -0.52 -9.52
N ILE A 38 -1.65 -0.04 -8.51
CA ILE A 38 -2.06 -0.06 -7.11
C ILE A 38 -1.84 1.31 -6.48
N PRO A 39 -2.67 1.70 -5.50
CA PRO A 39 -2.60 3.01 -4.85
C PRO A 39 -1.37 3.10 -3.93
N ALA A 40 -0.28 3.60 -4.49
CA ALA A 40 0.97 3.87 -3.80
C ALA A 40 1.61 5.17 -4.32
N SER A 41 2.34 5.84 -3.45
CA SER A 41 3.07 7.06 -3.72
C SER A 41 4.58 6.81 -3.65
N LYS A 42 5.35 7.50 -4.47
CA LYS A 42 6.81 7.46 -4.41
C LYS A 42 7.32 8.67 -3.62
N VAL A 43 8.04 8.41 -2.52
CA VAL A 43 8.68 9.44 -1.68
C VAL A 43 10.19 9.27 -1.83
N GLY A 44 10.82 10.14 -2.62
CA GLY A 44 12.22 9.98 -3.03
C GLY A 44 12.45 8.68 -3.81
N ALA A 45 13.28 7.79 -3.27
CA ALA A 45 13.56 6.48 -3.85
C ALA A 45 12.65 5.35 -3.33
N ILE A 46 11.80 5.61 -2.34
CA ILE A 46 11.03 4.58 -1.63
C ILE A 46 9.55 4.67 -2.00
N TRP A 47 8.91 3.51 -2.14
CA TRP A 47 7.47 3.41 -2.35
C TRP A 47 6.73 3.35 -1.01
N VAL A 48 5.61 4.07 -0.93
CA VAL A 48 4.81 4.22 0.28
C VAL A 48 3.35 4.00 -0.08
N ALA A 49 2.65 3.17 0.70
CA ALA A 49 1.23 2.90 0.48
C ALA A 49 0.46 2.88 1.81
N SER A 50 -0.81 3.25 1.79
CA SER A 50 -1.71 2.96 2.92
C SER A 50 -2.19 1.51 2.77
N ARG A 51 -2.00 0.69 3.82
CA ARG A 51 -2.46 -0.70 3.84
C ARG A 51 -3.97 -0.76 3.58
N ARG A 52 -4.76 0.06 4.27
CA ARG A 52 -6.21 0.12 4.08
C ARG A 52 -6.60 0.45 2.65
N ARG A 53 -6.00 1.50 2.06
CA ARG A 53 -6.32 1.92 0.68
C ARG A 53 -5.91 0.86 -0.34
N LEU A 54 -4.78 0.20 -0.11
CA LEU A 54 -4.27 -0.88 -0.96
C LEU A 54 -5.22 -2.08 -0.97
N LEU A 55 -5.66 -2.53 0.20
CA LEU A 55 -6.59 -3.65 0.33
C LEU A 55 -7.97 -3.32 -0.23
N ALA A 56 -8.49 -2.12 0.06
CA ALA A 56 -9.79 -1.68 -0.47
C ALA A 56 -9.80 -1.59 -2.01
N HIS A 57 -8.69 -1.13 -2.62
CA HIS A 57 -8.55 -1.10 -4.07
C HIS A 57 -8.52 -2.51 -4.68
N LEU A 58 -7.80 -3.43 -4.06
CA LEU A 58 -7.70 -4.82 -4.53
C LEU A 58 -9.00 -5.62 -4.33
N ALA A 59 -9.77 -5.30 -3.28
CA ALA A 59 -11.09 -5.85 -3.05
C ALA A 59 -12.17 -5.29 -4.00
N GLY A 60 -11.85 -4.26 -4.79
CA GLY A 60 -12.79 -3.61 -5.71
C GLY A 60 -13.74 -2.60 -5.05
N GLU A 61 -13.53 -2.27 -3.77
CA GLU A 61 -14.39 -1.34 -3.01
C GLU A 61 -14.12 0.13 -3.34
N VAL A 62 -12.96 0.43 -3.94
CA VAL A 62 -12.59 1.78 -4.37
C VAL A 62 -12.69 1.83 -5.89
N GLY A 63 -13.84 2.28 -6.38
CA GLY A 63 -14.07 2.64 -7.78
C GLY A 63 -13.05 3.68 -8.25
N LYS A 64 -12.63 3.51 -9.51
CA LYS A 64 -11.52 4.18 -10.22
C LYS A 64 -11.40 5.68 -9.99
#